data_AF-A0A3L7S4B8-F1
#
_entry.id   AF-A0A3L7S4B8-F1
#
_cell.length_a   1.000
_cell.length_b   1.000
_cell.length_c   1.000
_cell.angle_alpha   90.00
_cell.angle_beta   90.00
_cell.angle_gamma   90.00
#
_symmetry.space_group_name_H-M   'P 1'
#
loop_
_entity.id
_entity.type
_entity.pdbx_description
1 polymer ?
#
loop_
_entity_poly.entity_id
_entity_poly.type
_entity_poly.pdbx_seq_one_letter_code
_entity_poly.pdbx_strand_id
1 'polypeptide(L)'
;PDAHNPGKMTERTWHSNAVNECKLCHNAGPGFVLGFVGNQLAGTVSADSPSDQLELLLAEEVISSIPEAARSESHRLVNPHDESLDLNDRARSYLHGNCSMCHHKGGNAIVSFFMTRDLTFDQMMTNKGTNIGTFGMQHAKIVVPGDPYRSVMMYRMSKLGYARMPYIGSQVIDGRGVTLIDQWIRSLPHAAEMKLSDPLQDGTTQSLALETLTSNSIDADSRNAAVQTLVGNTEGALALMSKLHDGKLKSDDRVAAIETVRNASSDVRGLFDDFIPESQRKKTLGRTFEPSVVLDQDGDALRGRLIFFSDAARCRACHHTDDAALSVGPTLKEISKKYLHESEMLQHILQPSLKVDEKFAAWAVVTIDGKVLTGLLEKQTDTEVVLRAADRQLVTVAKKDVEEMQKSARSLMPDGVLADLTAAEAADLLAYVKSLAEPAK
;
A
#
# COMPACT_ATOMS: atom_id res chain seq x y z
N PRO A 1 -13.83 -18.74 6.80
CA PRO A 1 -14.92 -18.75 5.80
C PRO A 1 -14.62 -17.76 4.68
N ASP A 2 -14.57 -18.22 3.43
CA ASP A 2 -14.52 -17.32 2.28
C ASP A 2 -15.82 -16.50 2.25
N ALA A 3 -15.72 -15.18 2.37
CA ALA A 3 -16.88 -14.29 2.31
C ALA A 3 -17.61 -14.41 0.96
N HIS A 4 -16.90 -14.84 -0.09
CA HIS A 4 -17.40 -14.96 -1.45
C HIS A 4 -17.91 -16.37 -1.79
N ASN A 5 -17.61 -17.38 -0.96
CA ASN A 5 -18.06 -18.78 -1.11
C ASN A 5 -18.39 -19.42 0.27
N PRO A 6 -19.45 -18.96 0.96
CA PRO A 6 -19.85 -19.52 2.24
C PRO A 6 -20.14 -21.03 2.12
N GLY A 7 -19.60 -21.81 3.06
CA GLY A 7 -19.80 -23.26 3.13
C GLY A 7 -18.84 -24.12 2.29
N LYS A 8 -17.93 -23.52 1.50
CA LYS A 8 -16.88 -24.26 0.78
C LYS A 8 -15.54 -24.18 1.50
N MET A 9 -14.82 -25.30 1.54
CA MET A 9 -13.42 -25.32 1.99
C MET A 9 -12.58 -24.50 1.01
N THR A 10 -11.78 -23.58 1.54
CA THR A 10 -10.88 -22.72 0.76
C THR A 10 -9.44 -23.09 1.07
N GLU A 11 -8.64 -23.31 0.03
CA GLU A 11 -7.19 -23.47 0.17
C GLU A 11 -6.57 -22.13 0.57
N ARG A 12 -5.67 -22.16 1.56
CA ARG A 12 -4.97 -20.99 2.10
C ARG A 12 -3.53 -21.31 2.42
N THR A 13 -2.64 -20.45 1.96
CA THR A 13 -1.21 -20.49 2.28
C THR A 13 -0.97 -19.74 3.58
N TRP A 14 -0.29 -20.41 4.53
CA TRP A 14 0.11 -19.81 5.80
C TRP A 14 1.59 -19.44 5.77
N HIS A 15 1.91 -18.21 6.19
CA HIS A 15 3.29 -17.75 6.35
C HIS A 15 3.65 -17.71 7.83
N SER A 16 4.70 -18.42 8.20
CA SER A 16 5.29 -18.30 9.54
C SER A 16 6.33 -17.19 9.50
N ASN A 17 6.03 -16.06 10.16
CA ASN A 17 6.89 -14.89 10.13
C ASN A 17 8.23 -15.17 10.82
N ALA A 18 9.33 -14.74 10.20
CA ALA A 18 10.65 -14.79 10.80
C ALA A 18 10.84 -13.68 11.86
N VAL A 19 11.84 -13.83 12.74
CA VAL A 19 12.08 -12.88 13.85
C VAL A 19 12.30 -11.44 13.36
N ASN A 20 12.97 -11.27 12.23
CA ASN A 20 13.18 -9.96 11.60
C ASN A 20 11.85 -9.32 11.12
N GLU A 21 10.90 -10.12 10.65
CA GLU A 21 9.55 -9.67 10.29
C GLU A 21 8.79 -9.22 11.55
N CYS A 22 8.87 -9.98 12.65
CA CYS A 22 8.27 -9.57 13.92
C CYS A 22 8.82 -8.22 14.42
N LYS A 23 10.13 -7.99 14.26
CA LYS A 23 10.80 -6.73 14.61
C LYS A 23 10.38 -5.54 13.74
N LEU A 24 9.67 -5.75 12.62
CA LEU A 24 9.08 -4.64 11.88
C LEU A 24 8.07 -3.89 12.75
N CYS A 25 7.26 -4.60 13.52
CA CYS A 25 6.27 -4.00 14.40
C CYS A 25 6.78 -3.91 15.85
N HIS A 26 7.48 -4.93 16.36
CA HIS A 26 8.06 -4.92 17.71
C HIS A 26 9.43 -4.22 17.76
N ASN A 27 9.43 -2.89 17.61
CA ASN A 27 10.64 -2.07 17.66
C ASN A 27 10.47 -0.87 18.60
N ALA A 28 11.53 -0.07 18.75
CA ALA A 28 11.55 1.08 19.65
C ALA A 28 10.50 2.16 19.31
N GLY A 29 10.10 2.30 18.04
CA GLY A 29 9.11 3.28 17.60
C GLY A 29 7.77 3.17 18.34
N PRO A 30 7.08 2.02 18.30
CA PRO A 30 5.88 1.78 19.12
C PRO A 30 6.18 1.30 20.55
N GLY A 31 7.43 1.37 21.04
CA GLY A 31 7.78 0.96 22.41
C GLY A 31 7.88 -0.56 22.63
N PHE A 32 8.20 -1.33 21.58
CA PHE A 32 8.40 -2.78 21.54
C PHE A 32 7.17 -3.67 21.79
N VAL A 33 6.13 -3.17 22.47
CA VAL A 33 4.91 -3.93 22.78
C VAL A 33 3.77 -3.45 21.89
N LEU A 34 3.17 -4.39 21.16
CA LEU A 34 1.94 -4.18 20.40
C LEU A 34 0.79 -4.68 21.27
N GLY A 35 0.27 -3.81 22.13
CA GLY A 35 -0.82 -4.12 23.04
C GLY A 35 -2.10 -3.38 22.69
N PHE A 36 -3.12 -3.58 23.51
CA PHE A 36 -4.29 -2.71 23.48
C PHE A 36 -3.89 -1.28 23.84
N VAL A 37 -4.43 -0.30 23.12
CA VAL A 37 -4.32 1.11 23.49
C VAL A 37 -5.57 1.54 24.26
N GLY A 38 -5.46 2.58 25.10
CA GLY A 38 -6.56 3.03 25.94
C GLY A 38 -7.86 3.29 25.16
N ASN A 39 -7.78 3.85 23.96
CA ASN A 39 -8.94 4.12 23.10
C ASN A 39 -9.72 2.86 22.67
N GLN A 40 -9.05 1.70 22.62
CA GLN A 40 -9.68 0.40 22.35
C GLN A 40 -10.38 -0.17 23.57
N LEU A 41 -9.92 0.20 24.77
CA LEU A 41 -10.43 -0.30 26.04
C LEU A 41 -11.46 0.65 26.66
N ALA A 42 -11.66 1.84 26.10
CA ALA A 42 -12.61 2.86 26.55
C ALA A 42 -14.07 2.54 26.17
N GLY A 43 -14.49 1.28 26.34
CA GLY A 43 -15.83 0.79 26.02
C GLY A 43 -16.64 0.44 27.27
N THR A 44 -17.92 0.11 27.08
CA THR A 44 -18.78 -0.41 28.15
C THR A 44 -18.57 -1.92 28.34
N VAL A 45 -18.45 -2.37 29.59
CA VAL A 45 -18.23 -3.80 29.92
C VAL A 45 -19.42 -4.69 29.52
N SER A 46 -20.65 -4.18 29.62
CA SER A 46 -21.88 -4.86 29.22
C SER A 46 -22.98 -3.86 28.86
N ALA A 47 -23.89 -4.24 27.98
CA ALA A 47 -25.11 -3.48 27.69
C ALA A 47 -26.04 -3.38 28.91
N ASP A 48 -25.99 -4.38 29.81
CA ASP A 48 -26.86 -4.48 30.98
C ASP A 48 -26.27 -3.79 32.23
N SER A 49 -24.98 -3.44 32.20
CA SER A 49 -24.28 -2.72 33.26
C SER A 49 -23.19 -1.85 32.62
N PRO A 50 -23.51 -0.59 32.25
CA PRO A 50 -22.63 0.28 31.49
C PRO A 50 -21.55 0.91 32.38
N SER A 51 -20.79 0.08 33.09
CA SER A 51 -19.55 0.52 33.72
C SER A 51 -18.50 0.71 32.62
N ASP A 52 -17.79 1.83 32.68
CA ASP A 52 -16.65 2.10 31.82
C ASP A 52 -15.55 1.06 32.10
N GLN A 53 -15.09 0.37 31.06
CA GLN A 53 -14.12 -0.71 31.19
C GLN A 53 -12.79 -0.21 31.76
N LEU A 54 -12.37 1.02 31.48
CA LEU A 54 -11.13 1.57 32.03
C LEU A 54 -11.28 1.91 33.51
N GLU A 55 -12.44 2.40 33.93
CA GLU A 55 -12.74 2.62 35.35
C GLU A 55 -12.76 1.28 36.12
N LEU A 56 -13.31 0.21 35.52
CA LEU A 56 -13.24 -1.13 36.11
C LEU A 56 -11.79 -1.61 36.23
N LEU A 57 -11.00 -1.49 35.17
CA LEU A 57 -9.59 -1.90 35.19
C LEU A 57 -8.75 -1.11 36.20
N LEU A 58 -9.09 0.16 36.43
CA LEU A 58 -8.46 0.99 37.45
C LEU A 58 -8.88 0.55 38.86
N ALA A 59 -10.17 0.29 39.08
CA ALA A 59 -10.69 -0.16 40.37
C ALA A 59 -10.15 -1.54 40.77
N GLU A 60 -9.93 -2.42 39.81
CA GLU A 60 -9.32 -3.75 40.00
C GLU A 60 -7.77 -3.72 40.02
N GLU A 61 -7.16 -2.52 40.02
CA GLU A 61 -5.70 -2.31 40.05
C GLU A 61 -4.94 -3.01 38.89
N VAL A 62 -5.61 -3.33 37.78
CA VAL A 62 -4.98 -3.87 36.56
C VAL A 62 -4.19 -2.78 35.84
N ILE A 63 -4.66 -1.53 35.92
CA ILE A 63 -3.96 -0.34 35.44
C ILE A 63 -3.76 0.64 36.58
N SER A 64 -2.66 1.40 36.55
CA SER A 64 -2.36 2.42 37.56
C SER A 64 -2.98 3.79 37.26
N SER A 65 -3.40 4.03 36.01
CA SER A 65 -4.05 5.26 35.58
C SER A 65 -4.76 5.08 34.24
N ILE A 66 -5.79 5.89 34.00
CA ILE A 66 -6.47 5.98 32.71
C ILE A 66 -5.70 6.94 31.79
N PRO A 67 -5.20 6.47 30.62
CA PRO A 67 -4.48 7.31 29.67
C PRO A 67 -5.33 8.47 29.14
N GLU A 68 -4.73 9.65 28.97
CA GLU A 68 -5.43 10.86 28.50
C GLU A 68 -6.15 10.64 27.17
N ALA A 69 -5.50 9.95 26.22
CA ALA A 69 -6.09 9.65 24.91
C ALA A 69 -7.41 8.86 25.01
N ALA A 70 -7.62 8.12 26.10
CA ALA A 70 -8.80 7.31 26.35
C ALA A 70 -9.92 8.06 27.10
N ARG A 71 -9.63 9.25 27.63
CA ARG A 71 -10.59 10.07 28.38
C ARG A 71 -11.53 10.88 27.49
N SER A 72 -11.14 11.12 26.23
CA SER A 72 -11.99 11.83 25.28
C SER A 72 -12.93 10.87 24.56
N GLU A 73 -14.24 11.10 24.68
CA GLU A 73 -15.27 10.37 23.91
C GLU A 73 -14.98 10.39 22.40
N SER A 74 -14.52 11.53 21.87
CA SER A 74 -14.19 11.69 20.45
C SER A 74 -13.00 10.85 19.99
N HIS A 75 -12.24 10.26 20.93
CA HIS A 75 -11.08 9.43 20.64
C HIS A 75 -11.36 7.93 20.80
N ARG A 76 -12.56 7.54 21.27
CA ARG A 76 -12.95 6.14 21.44
C ARG A 76 -13.02 5.42 20.10
N LEU A 77 -12.68 4.13 20.12
CA LEU A 77 -12.87 3.26 18.97
C LEU A 77 -14.26 2.60 19.05
N VAL A 78 -14.95 2.57 17.92
CA VAL A 78 -16.26 1.94 17.77
C VAL A 78 -16.16 0.69 16.90
N ASN A 79 -17.19 -0.17 16.96
CA ASN A 79 -17.27 -1.32 16.07
C ASN A 79 -17.40 -0.85 14.61
N PRO A 80 -16.42 -1.13 13.72
CA PRO A 80 -16.46 -0.66 12.34
C PRO A 80 -17.61 -1.29 11.52
N HIS A 81 -18.21 -2.39 12.01
CA HIS A 81 -19.29 -3.10 11.34
C HIS A 81 -20.68 -2.75 11.87
N ASP A 82 -20.80 -1.90 12.89
CA ASP A 82 -22.10 -1.43 13.38
C ASP A 82 -22.58 -0.25 12.54
N GLU A 83 -23.51 -0.50 11.61
CA GLU A 83 -24.02 0.51 10.69
C GLU A 83 -24.92 1.58 11.34
N SER A 84 -25.29 1.42 12.61
CA SER A 84 -26.03 2.45 13.35
C SER A 84 -25.14 3.62 13.81
N LEU A 85 -23.82 3.42 13.79
CA LEU A 85 -22.83 4.41 14.22
C LEU A 85 -22.35 5.28 13.05
N ASP A 86 -21.81 6.45 13.38
CA ASP A 86 -21.28 7.40 12.39
C ASP A 86 -20.21 6.76 11.49
N LEU A 87 -20.31 7.05 10.18
CA LEU A 87 -19.42 6.48 9.17
C LEU A 87 -17.95 6.88 9.40
N ASN A 88 -17.69 8.13 9.77
CA ASN A 88 -16.35 8.60 10.03
C ASN A 88 -15.77 7.93 11.28
N ASP A 89 -16.55 7.80 12.36
CA ASP A 89 -16.10 7.12 13.57
C ASP A 89 -15.77 5.64 13.32
N ARG A 90 -16.60 4.93 12.54
CA ARG A 90 -16.35 3.54 12.12
C ARG A 90 -15.07 3.42 11.29
N ALA A 91 -14.91 4.26 10.28
CA ALA A 91 -13.74 4.24 9.40
C ALA A 91 -12.46 4.62 10.13
N ARG A 92 -12.49 5.64 10.99
CA ARG A 92 -11.32 6.07 11.79
C ARG A 92 -10.95 5.01 12.83
N SER A 93 -11.92 4.29 13.39
CA SER A 93 -11.68 3.13 14.27
C SER A 93 -11.04 1.96 13.53
N TYR A 94 -11.50 1.68 12.31
CA TYR A 94 -10.90 0.67 11.44
C TYR A 94 -9.43 0.99 11.11
N LEU A 95 -9.15 2.22 10.66
CA LEU A 95 -7.79 2.66 10.32
C LEU A 95 -6.87 2.64 11.56
N HIS A 96 -7.38 3.01 12.73
CA HIS A 96 -6.63 2.90 13.97
C HIS A 96 -6.28 1.43 14.24
N GLY A 97 -7.28 0.56 14.39
CA GLY A 97 -7.07 -0.84 14.78
C GLY A 97 -6.22 -1.65 13.81
N ASN A 98 -6.26 -1.34 12.51
CA ASN A 98 -5.59 -2.15 11.48
C ASN A 98 -4.32 -1.52 10.90
N CYS A 99 -4.07 -0.23 11.11
CA CYS A 99 -3.02 0.46 10.37
C CYS A 99 -2.19 1.44 11.22
N SER A 100 -2.73 2.04 12.28
CA SER A 100 -1.99 3.07 13.05
C SER A 100 -0.73 2.54 13.74
N MET A 101 -0.62 1.23 13.93
CA MET A 101 0.59 0.59 14.47
C MET A 101 1.85 0.88 13.64
N CYS A 102 1.69 0.97 12.32
CA CYS A 102 2.78 1.36 11.42
C CYS A 102 2.66 2.85 11.03
N HIS A 103 1.42 3.32 10.91
CA HIS A 103 1.04 4.65 10.47
C HIS A 103 0.79 5.61 11.67
N HIS A 104 1.82 5.84 12.47
CA HIS A 104 1.84 6.85 13.54
C HIS A 104 3.17 7.64 13.51
N LYS A 105 3.27 8.73 14.27
CA LYS A 105 4.52 9.49 14.39
C LYS A 105 5.59 8.60 15.06
N GLY A 106 6.73 8.40 14.40
CA GLY A 106 7.76 7.45 14.84
C GLY A 106 7.50 5.99 14.45
N GLY A 107 6.40 5.72 13.74
CA GLY A 107 6.10 4.41 13.15
C GLY A 107 7.00 4.10 11.96
N ASN A 108 6.91 2.86 11.48
CA ASN A 108 7.82 2.33 10.45
C ASN A 108 7.31 2.51 9.01
N ALA A 109 6.20 3.24 8.80
CA ALA A 109 5.63 3.49 7.48
C ALA A 109 6.55 4.37 6.62
N ILE A 110 6.68 4.02 5.33
CA ILE A 110 7.54 4.74 4.36
C ILE A 110 7.00 6.15 4.07
N VAL A 111 5.67 6.32 4.19
CA VAL A 111 4.99 7.60 3.95
C VAL A 111 4.50 8.19 5.26
N SER A 112 4.64 9.50 5.39
CA SER A 112 4.04 10.28 6.49
C SER A 112 2.54 10.37 6.25
N PHE A 113 1.83 9.32 6.68
CA PHE A 113 0.38 9.20 6.68
C PHE A 113 0.01 8.59 8.03
N PHE A 114 -0.65 9.37 8.88
CA PHE A 114 -0.91 9.01 10.27
C PHE A 114 -2.39 8.67 10.47
N MET A 115 -2.65 7.58 11.19
CA MET A 115 -3.98 6.98 11.28
C MET A 115 -4.46 6.79 12.72
N THR A 116 -3.77 7.38 13.69
CA THR A 116 -4.26 7.40 15.08
C THR A 116 -5.54 8.22 15.17
N ARG A 117 -6.39 7.90 16.14
CA ARG A 117 -7.80 8.31 16.19
C ARG A 117 -7.98 9.76 16.67
N ASP A 118 -7.02 10.22 17.45
CA ASP A 118 -6.86 11.56 18.02
C ASP A 118 -6.52 12.65 16.99
N LEU A 119 -6.12 12.25 15.78
CA LEU A 119 -5.77 13.21 14.73
C LEU A 119 -6.99 13.67 13.95
N THR A 120 -7.03 14.97 13.62
CA THR A 120 -7.94 15.51 12.61
C THR A 120 -7.53 15.04 11.21
N PHE A 121 -8.44 15.16 10.23
CA PHE A 121 -8.15 14.74 8.86
C PHE A 121 -6.92 15.44 8.26
N ASP A 122 -6.74 16.74 8.53
CA ASP A 122 -5.58 17.50 8.04
C ASP A 122 -4.26 17.01 8.68
N GLN A 123 -4.31 16.61 9.96
CA GLN A 123 -3.16 16.06 10.68
C GLN A 123 -2.80 14.64 10.23
N MET A 124 -3.68 13.95 9.51
CA MET A 124 -3.36 12.62 8.95
C MET A 124 -2.33 12.69 7.83
N MET A 125 -2.07 13.86 7.22
CA MET A 125 -1.09 14.02 6.13
C MET A 125 -1.50 13.31 4.80
N THR A 126 -2.79 13.30 4.49
CA THR A 126 -3.39 12.62 3.32
C THR A 126 -3.05 13.21 1.95
N ASN A 127 -2.75 14.51 1.89
CA ASN A 127 -2.54 15.26 0.64
C ASN A 127 -1.09 15.18 0.10
N LYS A 128 -0.27 14.27 0.63
CA LYS A 128 1.12 14.11 0.18
C LYS A 128 1.22 13.28 -1.10
N GLY A 129 2.29 13.51 -1.85
CA GLY A 129 2.69 12.63 -2.95
C GLY A 129 2.86 11.19 -2.45
N THR A 130 2.64 10.21 -3.32
CA THR A 130 2.48 8.82 -2.90
C THR A 130 3.80 8.18 -2.49
N ASN A 131 4.94 8.69 -2.97
CA ASN A 131 6.32 8.19 -2.78
C ASN A 131 6.56 6.71 -3.18
N ILE A 132 5.53 5.99 -3.61
CA ILE A 132 5.55 4.55 -3.97
C ILE A 132 4.96 4.28 -5.37
N GLY A 133 4.61 5.35 -6.09
CA GLY A 133 3.95 5.31 -7.41
C GLY A 133 2.44 5.57 -7.35
N THR A 134 1.85 5.81 -8.50
CA THR A 134 0.40 6.07 -8.64
C THR A 134 -0.37 4.85 -9.15
N PHE A 135 0.33 3.75 -9.47
CA PHE A 135 -0.29 2.50 -9.93
C PHE A 135 -1.16 2.70 -11.18
N GLY A 136 -0.73 3.56 -12.10
CA GLY A 136 -1.49 3.93 -13.30
C GLY A 136 -2.61 4.94 -13.08
N MET A 137 -2.94 5.28 -11.83
CA MET A 137 -3.99 6.25 -11.52
C MET A 137 -3.55 7.69 -11.80
N GLN A 138 -4.46 8.49 -12.35
CA GLN A 138 -4.27 9.90 -12.65
C GLN A 138 -4.45 10.76 -11.39
N HIS A 139 -3.59 11.77 -11.21
CA HIS A 139 -3.67 12.72 -10.09
C HIS A 139 -3.81 12.08 -8.70
N ALA A 140 -3.27 10.87 -8.53
CA ALA A 140 -3.45 10.09 -7.33
C ALA A 140 -2.73 10.72 -6.12
N LYS A 141 -3.37 10.64 -4.96
CA LYS A 141 -2.80 11.01 -3.66
C LYS A 141 -2.96 9.84 -2.70
N ILE A 142 -2.42 9.96 -1.48
CA ILE A 142 -2.63 8.92 -0.46
C ILE A 142 -4.14 8.74 -0.22
N VAL A 143 -4.84 9.85 0.05
CA VAL A 143 -6.31 9.93 0.02
C VAL A 143 -6.70 11.17 -0.76
N VAL A 144 -7.64 11.01 -1.69
CA VAL A 144 -8.29 12.09 -2.42
C VAL A 144 -9.72 12.19 -1.88
N PRO A 145 -10.07 13.23 -1.10
CA PRO A 145 -11.42 13.43 -0.60
C PRO A 145 -12.46 13.36 -1.73
N GLY A 146 -13.52 12.57 -1.55
CA GLY A 146 -14.56 12.33 -2.56
C GLY A 146 -14.23 11.27 -3.61
N ASP A 147 -12.95 10.88 -3.77
CA ASP A 147 -12.50 10.02 -4.87
C ASP A 147 -11.69 8.80 -4.39
N PRO A 148 -12.36 7.69 -4.03
CA PRO A 148 -11.69 6.44 -3.68
C PRO A 148 -10.80 5.89 -4.81
N TYR A 149 -11.14 6.16 -6.08
CA TYR A 149 -10.46 5.56 -7.23
C TYR A 149 -9.19 6.30 -7.65
N ARG A 150 -8.92 7.47 -7.07
CA ARG A 150 -7.60 8.14 -7.12
C ARG A 150 -6.87 8.12 -5.78
N SER A 151 -7.40 7.39 -4.80
CA SER A 151 -6.80 7.23 -3.48
C SER A 151 -5.90 6.00 -3.43
N VAL A 152 -4.58 6.20 -3.35
CA VAL A 152 -3.60 5.10 -3.27
C VAL A 152 -3.85 4.19 -2.08
N MET A 153 -4.35 4.72 -0.96
CA MET A 153 -4.73 3.88 0.19
C MET A 153 -5.73 2.79 -0.22
N MET A 154 -6.75 3.15 -1.00
CA MET A 154 -7.78 2.23 -1.48
C MET A 154 -7.17 1.13 -2.35
N TYR A 155 -6.35 1.51 -3.34
CA TYR A 155 -5.65 0.55 -4.20
C TYR A 155 -4.84 -0.47 -3.40
N ARG A 156 -4.10 -0.02 -2.39
CA ARG A 156 -3.18 -0.87 -1.64
C ARG A 156 -3.88 -1.83 -0.69
N MET A 157 -4.97 -1.41 -0.05
CA MET A 157 -5.74 -2.29 0.84
C MET A 157 -6.57 -3.32 0.09
N SER A 158 -6.84 -3.07 -1.20
CA SER A 158 -7.69 -3.91 -2.05
C SER A 158 -6.94 -4.91 -2.94
N LYS A 159 -5.62 -5.06 -2.78
CA LYS A 159 -4.83 -5.98 -3.62
C LYS A 159 -3.95 -6.92 -2.82
N LEU A 160 -3.54 -8.00 -3.48
CA LEU A 160 -2.42 -8.84 -3.08
C LEU A 160 -1.17 -8.49 -3.92
N GLY A 161 0.01 -8.98 -3.52
CA GLY A 161 1.26 -8.73 -4.24
C GLY A 161 1.99 -7.42 -3.86
N TYR A 162 2.77 -6.87 -4.78
CA TYR A 162 3.59 -5.68 -4.57
C TYR A 162 2.73 -4.47 -4.19
N ALA A 163 3.27 -3.67 -3.26
CA ALA A 163 2.64 -2.49 -2.68
C ALA A 163 1.32 -2.70 -1.94
N ARG A 164 0.86 -3.94 -1.71
CA ARG A 164 -0.31 -4.20 -0.86
C ARG A 164 -0.16 -3.67 0.56
N MET A 165 -1.28 -3.45 1.24
CA MET A 165 -1.34 -3.10 2.66
C MET A 165 -2.43 -3.91 3.39
N PRO A 166 -2.19 -4.36 4.64
CA PRO A 166 -0.87 -4.43 5.26
C PRO A 166 0.05 -5.41 4.49
N TYR A 167 1.35 -5.13 4.46
CA TYR A 167 2.32 -5.97 3.74
C TYR A 167 2.91 -7.10 4.59
N ILE A 168 2.51 -7.20 5.86
CA ILE A 168 2.91 -8.22 6.83
C ILE A 168 1.68 -8.64 7.65
N GLY A 169 1.71 -9.88 8.16
CA GLY A 169 0.62 -10.44 8.97
C GLY A 169 -0.48 -11.04 8.11
N SER A 170 -1.44 -10.22 7.66
CA SER A 170 -2.58 -10.72 6.88
C SER A 170 -2.15 -11.19 5.48
N GLN A 171 -2.69 -12.33 5.04
CA GLN A 171 -2.58 -12.82 3.65
C GLN A 171 -3.91 -12.73 2.88
N VAL A 172 -4.92 -12.10 3.49
CA VAL A 172 -6.26 -11.94 2.92
C VAL A 172 -6.64 -10.47 2.84
N ILE A 173 -7.47 -10.12 1.86
CA ILE A 173 -8.08 -8.81 1.76
C ILE A 173 -9.30 -8.78 2.68
N ASP A 174 -9.45 -7.73 3.47
CA ASP A 174 -10.65 -7.51 4.26
C ASP A 174 -11.68 -6.72 3.43
N GLY A 175 -12.52 -7.46 2.70
CA GLY A 175 -13.55 -6.87 1.84
C GLY A 175 -14.53 -5.94 2.58
N ARG A 176 -14.83 -6.20 3.86
CA ARG A 176 -15.70 -5.31 4.65
C ARG A 176 -15.00 -3.99 4.97
N GLY A 177 -13.72 -4.06 5.32
CA GLY A 177 -12.87 -2.89 5.50
C GLY A 177 -12.71 -2.07 4.22
N VAL A 178 -12.49 -2.74 3.08
CA VAL A 178 -12.44 -2.09 1.75
C VAL A 178 -13.73 -1.32 1.48
N THR A 179 -14.90 -1.94 1.67
CA THR A 179 -16.20 -1.28 1.47
C THR A 179 -16.40 -0.10 2.43
N LEU A 180 -16.03 -0.24 3.71
CA LEU A 180 -16.13 0.84 4.70
C LEU A 180 -15.27 2.05 4.30
N ILE A 181 -14.04 1.80 3.86
CA ILE A 181 -13.11 2.87 3.49
C ILE A 181 -13.49 3.52 2.15
N ASP A 182 -14.01 2.78 1.18
CA ASP A 182 -14.59 3.37 -0.04
C ASP A 182 -15.71 4.37 0.31
N GLN A 183 -16.66 3.95 1.16
CA GLN A 183 -17.76 4.79 1.63
C GLN A 183 -17.27 6.04 2.35
N TRP A 184 -16.29 5.87 3.25
CA TRP A 184 -15.70 6.98 3.99
C TRP A 184 -15.00 7.98 3.06
N ILE A 185 -14.17 7.53 2.12
CA ILE A 185 -13.47 8.45 1.21
C ILE A 185 -14.47 9.26 0.39
N ARG A 186 -15.55 8.64 -0.10
CA ARG A 186 -16.62 9.32 -0.84
C ARG A 186 -17.33 10.40 -0.01
N SER A 187 -17.50 10.17 1.29
CA SER A 187 -18.20 11.11 2.17
C SER A 187 -17.34 12.30 2.59
N LEU A 188 -16.03 12.26 2.34
CA LEU A 188 -15.13 13.34 2.72
C LEU A 188 -15.45 14.64 1.94
N PRO A 189 -15.46 15.79 2.62
CA PRO A 189 -15.62 17.09 1.97
C PRO A 189 -14.55 17.34 0.92
N HIS A 190 -14.97 17.79 -0.25
CA HIS A 190 -14.09 18.17 -1.36
C HIS A 190 -14.65 19.41 -2.07
N ALA A 191 -13.80 20.08 -2.83
CA ALA A 191 -14.19 21.28 -3.56
C ALA A 191 -15.23 20.92 -4.64
N ALA A 192 -16.28 21.73 -4.78
CA ALA A 192 -17.40 21.43 -5.67
C ALA A 192 -16.98 21.36 -7.16
N GLU A 193 -15.93 22.09 -7.52
CA GLU A 193 -15.33 22.14 -8.85
C GLU A 193 -14.34 21.00 -9.12
N MET A 194 -14.04 20.15 -8.12
CA MET A 194 -13.09 19.06 -8.27
C MET A 194 -13.64 18.01 -9.24
N LYS A 195 -12.92 17.78 -10.34
CA LYS A 195 -13.22 16.69 -11.26
C LYS A 195 -12.79 15.35 -10.66
N LEU A 196 -13.78 14.56 -10.25
CA LEU A 196 -13.57 13.19 -9.75
C LEU A 196 -13.03 12.26 -10.86
N SER A 197 -12.72 11.01 -10.52
CA SER A 197 -12.39 9.96 -11.47
C SER A 197 -13.59 9.60 -12.35
N ASP A 198 -13.33 9.05 -13.53
CA ASP A 198 -14.40 8.73 -14.49
C ASP A 198 -15.48 7.82 -13.90
N PRO A 199 -15.18 6.75 -13.12
CA PRO A 199 -16.24 5.90 -12.57
C PRO A 199 -17.16 6.58 -11.53
N LEU A 200 -16.87 7.84 -11.16
CA LEU A 200 -17.70 8.68 -10.26
C LEU A 200 -18.40 9.83 -10.98
N GLN A 201 -18.12 10.03 -12.26
CA GLN A 201 -18.69 11.11 -13.06
C GLN A 201 -19.79 10.56 -13.97
N ASP A 202 -21.02 11.00 -13.72
CA ASP A 202 -22.19 10.61 -14.52
C ASP A 202 -21.98 10.86 -16.01
N GLY A 203 -22.38 9.87 -16.82
CA GLY A 203 -22.28 9.91 -18.28
C GLY A 203 -20.88 9.60 -18.85
N THR A 204 -19.88 9.32 -18.03
CA THR A 204 -18.61 8.78 -18.55
C THR A 204 -18.76 7.32 -18.95
N THR A 205 -17.88 6.83 -19.82
CA THR A 205 -17.92 5.43 -20.26
C THR A 205 -17.79 4.45 -19.08
N GLN A 206 -17.01 4.80 -18.05
CA GLN A 206 -16.83 3.95 -16.87
C GLN A 206 -18.02 4.02 -15.90
N SER A 207 -18.64 5.18 -15.71
CA SER A 207 -19.86 5.26 -14.88
C SER A 207 -21.00 4.45 -15.52
N LEU A 208 -21.19 4.59 -16.84
CA LEU A 208 -22.20 3.85 -17.60
C LEU A 208 -21.95 2.33 -17.58
N ALA A 209 -20.68 1.91 -17.62
CA ALA A 209 -20.32 0.50 -17.47
C ALA A 209 -20.70 -0.05 -16.09
N LEU A 210 -20.47 0.71 -15.00
CA LEU A 210 -20.92 0.32 -13.66
C LEU A 210 -22.44 0.24 -13.57
N GLU A 211 -23.15 1.24 -14.09
CA GLU A 211 -24.62 1.25 -14.13
C GLU A 211 -25.15 0.00 -14.84
N THR A 212 -24.54 -0.35 -15.98
CA THR A 212 -24.89 -1.54 -16.76
C THR A 212 -24.75 -2.82 -15.92
N LEU A 213 -23.62 -2.99 -15.22
CA LEU A 213 -23.39 -4.17 -14.36
C LEU A 213 -24.31 -4.24 -13.15
N THR A 214 -24.71 -3.09 -12.59
CA THR A 214 -25.64 -3.02 -11.46
C THR A 214 -27.12 -3.13 -11.85
N SER A 215 -27.42 -3.26 -13.15
CA SER A 215 -28.79 -3.38 -13.63
C SER A 215 -29.41 -4.75 -13.33
N ASN A 216 -30.74 -4.79 -13.25
CA ASN A 216 -31.47 -6.02 -12.91
C ASN A 216 -31.29 -7.15 -13.94
N SER A 217 -31.10 -6.81 -15.22
CA SER A 217 -30.95 -7.77 -16.32
C SER A 217 -29.94 -7.25 -17.33
N ILE A 218 -28.88 -8.03 -17.56
CA ILE A 218 -27.79 -7.74 -18.49
C ILE A 218 -27.48 -9.02 -19.28
N ASP A 219 -27.32 -8.89 -20.59
CA ASP A 219 -26.86 -10.00 -21.44
C ASP A 219 -25.32 -10.17 -21.34
N ALA A 220 -24.81 -11.29 -21.83
CA ALA A 220 -23.39 -11.63 -21.71
C ALA A 220 -22.47 -10.65 -22.47
N ASP A 221 -22.90 -10.15 -23.62
CA ASP A 221 -22.07 -9.25 -24.46
C ASP A 221 -21.95 -7.88 -23.79
N SER A 222 -23.08 -7.33 -23.30
CA SER A 222 -23.12 -6.09 -22.52
C SER A 222 -22.28 -6.20 -21.25
N ARG A 223 -22.33 -7.35 -20.55
CA ARG A 223 -21.50 -7.59 -19.37
C ARG A 223 -20.01 -7.58 -19.72
N ASN A 224 -19.62 -8.33 -20.73
CA ASN A 224 -18.23 -8.44 -21.14
C ASN A 224 -17.68 -7.08 -21.60
N ALA A 225 -18.48 -6.30 -22.34
CA ALA A 225 -18.11 -4.94 -22.75
C ALA A 225 -17.95 -3.98 -21.56
N ALA A 226 -18.86 -4.04 -20.58
CA ALA A 226 -18.78 -3.22 -19.37
C ALA A 226 -17.57 -3.58 -18.51
N VAL A 227 -17.32 -4.88 -18.31
CA VAL A 227 -16.11 -5.36 -17.60
C VAL A 227 -14.84 -4.90 -18.32
N GLN A 228 -14.75 -5.11 -19.64
CA GLN A 228 -13.59 -4.71 -20.45
C GLN A 228 -13.31 -3.21 -20.34
N THR A 229 -14.36 -2.39 -20.30
CA THR A 229 -14.27 -0.94 -20.11
C THR A 229 -13.69 -0.59 -18.74
N LEU A 230 -14.15 -1.25 -17.68
CA LEU A 230 -13.72 -0.97 -16.32
C LEU A 230 -12.28 -1.41 -16.08
N VAL A 231 -11.89 -2.60 -16.53
CA VAL A 231 -10.53 -3.13 -16.30
C VAL A 231 -9.47 -2.53 -17.23
N GLY A 232 -9.87 -1.62 -18.14
CA GLY A 232 -8.96 -0.93 -19.05
C GLY A 232 -7.97 0.02 -18.37
N ASN A 233 -8.26 0.47 -17.15
CA ASN A 233 -7.35 1.25 -16.30
C ASN A 233 -7.54 0.92 -14.82
N THR A 234 -6.68 1.46 -13.97
CA THR A 234 -6.69 1.17 -12.53
C THR A 234 -7.92 1.77 -11.82
N GLU A 235 -8.36 2.98 -12.19
CA GLU A 235 -9.50 3.62 -11.54
C GLU A 235 -10.80 2.82 -11.76
N GLY A 236 -11.07 2.41 -12.99
CA GLY A 236 -12.24 1.57 -13.32
C GLY A 236 -12.16 0.18 -12.72
N ALA A 237 -10.96 -0.42 -12.68
CA ALA A 237 -10.74 -1.72 -12.06
C ALA A 237 -11.00 -1.65 -10.54
N LEU A 238 -10.56 -0.58 -9.88
CA LEU A 238 -10.81 -0.34 -8.46
C LEU A 238 -12.30 -0.14 -8.19
N ALA A 239 -13.00 0.55 -9.09
CA ALA A 239 -14.45 0.69 -9.01
C ALA A 239 -15.18 -0.65 -9.11
N LEU A 240 -14.81 -1.48 -10.09
CA LEU A 240 -15.37 -2.82 -10.27
C LEU A 240 -15.11 -3.71 -9.05
N MET A 241 -13.86 -3.75 -8.58
CA MET A 241 -13.46 -4.50 -7.38
C MET A 241 -14.23 -4.05 -6.13
N SER A 242 -14.44 -2.74 -5.95
CA SER A 242 -15.24 -2.23 -4.83
C SER A 242 -16.69 -2.72 -4.88
N LYS A 243 -17.29 -2.83 -6.08
CA LYS A 243 -18.64 -3.37 -6.26
C LYS A 243 -18.73 -4.90 -6.10
N LEU A 244 -17.62 -5.60 -6.28
CA LEU A 244 -17.53 -7.02 -5.95
C LEU A 244 -17.52 -7.24 -4.43
N HIS A 245 -16.79 -6.41 -3.66
CA HIS A 245 -16.77 -6.51 -2.19
C HIS A 245 -18.05 -5.98 -1.51
N ASP A 246 -18.73 -4.99 -2.09
CA ASP A 246 -20.00 -4.49 -1.54
C ASP A 246 -21.19 -5.42 -1.82
N GLY A 247 -20.97 -6.52 -2.56
CA GLY A 247 -21.97 -7.55 -2.83
C GLY A 247 -23.05 -7.13 -3.83
N LYS A 248 -22.89 -5.99 -4.53
CA LYS A 248 -23.89 -5.51 -5.50
C LYS A 248 -23.79 -6.19 -6.86
N LEU A 249 -22.70 -6.88 -7.15
CA LEU A 249 -22.51 -7.60 -8.41
C LEU A 249 -22.83 -9.09 -8.29
N LYS A 250 -23.30 -9.66 -9.40
CA LYS A 250 -23.71 -11.07 -9.49
C LYS A 250 -22.49 -11.97 -9.69
N SER A 251 -22.69 -13.28 -9.49
CA SER A 251 -21.65 -14.30 -9.71
C SER A 251 -21.05 -14.23 -11.11
N ASP A 252 -21.88 -13.97 -12.12
CA ASP A 252 -21.46 -13.96 -13.52
C ASP A 252 -20.59 -12.74 -13.84
N ASP A 253 -20.85 -11.60 -13.19
CA ASP A 253 -20.04 -10.38 -13.33
C ASP A 253 -18.64 -10.61 -12.74
N ARG A 254 -18.56 -11.32 -11.60
CA ARG A 254 -17.30 -11.75 -10.99
C ARG A 254 -16.52 -12.69 -11.90
N VAL A 255 -17.18 -13.67 -12.53
CA VAL A 255 -16.53 -14.60 -13.46
C VAL A 255 -15.98 -13.85 -14.68
N ALA A 256 -16.79 -12.98 -15.30
CA ALA A 256 -16.36 -12.16 -16.42
C ALA A 256 -15.17 -11.26 -16.06
N ALA A 257 -15.20 -10.64 -14.87
CA ALA A 257 -14.09 -9.83 -14.37
C ALA A 257 -12.80 -10.65 -14.24
N ILE A 258 -12.86 -11.80 -13.56
CA ILE A 258 -11.71 -12.70 -13.37
C ILE A 258 -11.11 -13.15 -14.70
N GLU A 259 -11.95 -13.54 -15.66
CA GLU A 259 -11.48 -13.97 -16.99
C GLU A 259 -10.79 -12.84 -17.74
N THR A 260 -11.37 -11.65 -17.72
CA THR A 260 -10.85 -10.48 -18.44
C THR A 260 -9.50 -10.03 -17.87
N VAL A 261 -9.34 -10.02 -16.55
CA VAL A 261 -8.11 -9.48 -15.92
C VAL A 261 -6.89 -10.40 -16.03
N ARG A 262 -7.04 -11.64 -16.50
CA ARG A 262 -5.91 -12.57 -16.70
C ARG A 262 -4.83 -11.99 -17.60
N ASN A 263 -5.23 -11.18 -18.58
CA ASN A 263 -4.35 -10.53 -19.55
C ASN A 263 -4.13 -9.02 -19.27
N ALA A 264 -4.68 -8.50 -18.16
CA ALA A 264 -4.49 -7.10 -17.79
C ALA A 264 -3.10 -6.83 -17.20
N SER A 265 -2.76 -5.56 -17.01
CA SER A 265 -1.53 -5.16 -16.34
C SER A 265 -1.44 -5.75 -14.93
N SER A 266 -0.23 -5.85 -14.38
CA SER A 266 -0.02 -6.28 -12.99
C SER A 266 -0.76 -5.38 -11.99
N ASP A 267 -0.90 -4.09 -12.30
CA ASP A 267 -1.63 -3.13 -11.47
C ASP A 267 -3.12 -3.47 -11.35
N VAL A 268 -3.76 -3.85 -12.46
CA VAL A 268 -5.19 -4.21 -12.49
C VAL A 268 -5.41 -5.63 -12.00
N ARG A 269 -4.61 -6.60 -12.47
CA ARG A 269 -4.78 -8.03 -12.17
C ARG A 269 -4.78 -8.31 -10.66
N GLY A 270 -3.87 -7.70 -9.90
CA GLY A 270 -3.73 -7.94 -8.46
C GLY A 270 -4.93 -7.49 -7.62
N LEU A 271 -5.81 -6.63 -8.15
CA LEU A 271 -7.05 -6.21 -7.48
C LEU A 271 -8.12 -7.32 -7.44
N PHE A 272 -7.99 -8.34 -8.28
CA PHE A 272 -8.99 -9.41 -8.40
C PHE A 272 -8.52 -10.74 -7.80
N ASP A 273 -7.28 -10.80 -7.28
CA ASP A 273 -6.73 -12.03 -6.73
C ASP A 273 -7.58 -12.59 -5.57
N ASP A 274 -8.25 -11.73 -4.77
CA ASP A 274 -9.14 -12.20 -3.68
C ASP A 274 -10.28 -13.10 -4.17
N PHE A 275 -10.76 -12.85 -5.39
CA PHE A 275 -11.87 -13.58 -6.01
C PHE A 275 -11.42 -14.85 -6.75
N ILE A 276 -10.12 -15.08 -6.85
CA ILE A 276 -9.52 -16.25 -7.50
C ILE A 276 -9.01 -17.20 -6.42
N PRO A 277 -9.37 -18.50 -6.45
CA PRO A 277 -8.79 -19.50 -5.54
C PRO A 277 -7.27 -19.51 -5.63
N GLU A 278 -6.56 -19.66 -4.50
CA GLU A 278 -5.09 -19.57 -4.45
C GLU A 278 -4.38 -20.50 -5.44
N SER A 279 -4.85 -21.74 -5.59
CA SER A 279 -4.33 -22.72 -6.55
C SER A 279 -4.53 -22.34 -8.03
N GLN A 280 -5.40 -21.38 -8.32
CA GLN A 280 -5.67 -20.89 -9.69
C GLN A 280 -5.00 -19.55 -9.99
N ARG A 281 -4.39 -18.91 -8.99
CA ARG A 281 -3.67 -17.64 -9.17
C ARG A 281 -2.37 -17.87 -9.94
N LYS A 282 -1.88 -16.82 -10.61
CA LYS A 282 -0.54 -16.83 -11.21
C LYS A 282 0.48 -17.09 -10.09
N LYS A 283 1.33 -18.10 -10.24
CA LYS A 283 2.37 -18.43 -9.27
C LYS A 283 3.51 -17.41 -9.34
N THR A 284 3.39 -16.34 -8.58
CA THR A 284 4.44 -15.34 -8.40
C THR A 284 5.37 -15.73 -7.26
N LEU A 285 6.49 -15.02 -7.14
CA LEU A 285 7.48 -15.22 -6.08
C LEU A 285 6.95 -14.84 -4.70
N GLY A 286 6.01 -13.89 -4.64
CA GLY A 286 5.55 -13.34 -3.37
C GLY A 286 6.66 -12.55 -2.66
N ARG A 287 6.41 -12.16 -1.40
CA ARG A 287 7.36 -11.32 -0.65
C ARG A 287 8.61 -12.08 -0.18
N THR A 288 8.46 -13.37 0.06
CA THR A 288 9.51 -14.22 0.64
C THR A 288 9.62 -15.48 -0.21
N PHE A 289 10.82 -15.73 -0.71
CA PHE A 289 11.13 -16.90 -1.51
C PHE A 289 12.62 -17.24 -1.36
N GLU A 290 12.95 -18.51 -1.58
CA GLU A 290 14.35 -18.96 -1.60
C GLU A 290 15.05 -18.42 -2.85
N PRO A 291 16.22 -17.75 -2.74
CA PRO A 291 16.92 -17.18 -3.89
C PRO A 291 17.21 -18.19 -5.02
N SER A 292 17.42 -19.48 -4.68
CA SER A 292 17.65 -20.54 -5.66
C SER A 292 16.50 -20.70 -6.64
N VAL A 293 15.25 -20.42 -6.24
CA VAL A 293 14.09 -20.47 -7.13
C VAL A 293 14.27 -19.57 -8.37
N VAL A 294 14.99 -18.45 -8.22
CA VAL A 294 15.34 -17.53 -9.30
C VAL A 294 16.69 -17.89 -9.93
N LEU A 295 17.71 -18.16 -9.11
CA LEU A 295 19.09 -18.41 -9.59
C LEU A 295 19.25 -19.71 -10.37
N ASP A 296 18.36 -20.68 -10.18
CA ASP A 296 18.36 -21.96 -10.91
C ASP A 296 17.63 -21.86 -12.27
N GLN A 297 17.09 -20.69 -12.63
CA GLN A 297 16.40 -20.46 -13.91
C GLN A 297 17.37 -19.92 -14.96
N ASP A 298 17.13 -20.27 -16.22
CA ASP A 298 17.82 -19.65 -17.36
C ASP A 298 17.17 -18.30 -17.72
N GLY A 299 17.86 -17.21 -17.38
CA GLY A 299 17.41 -15.84 -17.67
C GLY A 299 17.74 -15.37 -19.10
N ASP A 300 16.80 -14.65 -19.72
CA ASP A 300 16.94 -14.00 -21.03
C ASP A 300 16.92 -12.47 -20.88
N ALA A 301 18.03 -11.82 -21.27
CA ALA A 301 18.18 -10.38 -21.14
C ALA A 301 17.21 -9.55 -22.01
N LEU A 302 16.75 -10.08 -23.16
CA LEU A 302 15.77 -9.37 -24.00
C LEU A 302 14.39 -9.40 -23.36
N ARG A 303 13.96 -10.54 -22.81
CA ARG A 303 12.72 -10.62 -22.02
C ARG A 303 12.83 -9.79 -20.74
N GLY A 304 13.98 -9.84 -20.08
CA GLY A 304 14.28 -9.05 -18.89
C GLY A 304 14.19 -7.55 -19.12
N ARG A 305 14.63 -7.08 -20.31
CA ARG A 305 14.46 -5.69 -20.72
C ARG A 305 12.97 -5.31 -20.77
N LEU A 306 12.12 -6.15 -21.35
CA LEU A 306 10.67 -5.88 -21.39
C LEU A 306 10.09 -5.78 -19.98
N ILE A 307 10.51 -6.66 -19.07
CA ILE A 307 10.09 -6.66 -17.66
C ILE A 307 10.55 -5.40 -16.95
N PHE A 308 11.80 -4.98 -17.13
CA PHE A 308 12.36 -3.75 -16.56
C PHE A 308 11.55 -2.50 -16.97
N PHE A 309 11.07 -2.45 -18.21
CA PHE A 309 10.27 -1.35 -18.72
C PHE A 309 8.77 -1.46 -18.42
N SER A 310 8.31 -2.61 -17.91
CA SER A 310 6.93 -2.86 -17.49
C SER A 310 6.61 -2.35 -16.07
N ASP A 311 5.32 -2.30 -15.75
CA ASP A 311 4.82 -1.92 -14.42
C ASP A 311 4.97 -3.04 -13.36
N ALA A 312 5.45 -4.23 -13.75
CA ALA A 312 5.61 -5.37 -12.85
C ALA A 312 6.87 -5.25 -11.96
N ALA A 313 8.01 -4.82 -12.52
CA ALA A 313 9.27 -4.70 -11.77
C ALA A 313 9.51 -3.30 -11.19
N ARG A 314 9.04 -2.25 -11.87
CA ARG A 314 9.10 -0.83 -11.44
C ARG A 314 10.49 -0.28 -11.10
N CYS A 315 11.56 -1.02 -11.38
CA CYS A 315 12.93 -0.60 -11.14
C CYS A 315 13.24 0.75 -11.82
N ARG A 316 12.68 0.98 -13.01
CA ARG A 316 12.82 2.24 -13.78
C ARG A 316 12.25 3.48 -13.11
N ALA A 317 11.39 3.33 -12.10
CA ALA A 317 10.88 4.47 -11.35
C ALA A 317 11.99 5.17 -10.55
N CYS A 318 13.00 4.41 -10.10
CA CYS A 318 14.10 4.90 -9.28
C CYS A 318 15.47 4.76 -9.94
N HIS A 319 15.65 3.81 -10.87
CA HIS A 319 16.94 3.50 -11.49
C HIS A 319 16.90 3.74 -12.99
N HIS A 320 17.75 4.64 -13.48
CA HIS A 320 18.09 4.70 -14.90
C HIS A 320 19.20 3.67 -15.21
N THR A 321 19.29 3.27 -16.48
CA THR A 321 20.33 2.33 -16.91
C THR A 321 21.73 2.94 -16.78
N ASP A 322 21.92 4.20 -17.21
CA ASP A 322 23.25 4.85 -17.27
C ASP A 322 23.26 6.35 -16.93
N ASP A 323 22.12 6.94 -16.53
CA ASP A 323 22.02 8.38 -16.27
C ASP A 323 21.73 8.63 -14.79
N ALA A 324 22.76 9.08 -14.07
CA ALA A 324 22.66 9.36 -12.65
C ALA A 324 21.73 10.55 -12.34
N ALA A 325 21.59 11.52 -13.25
CA ALA A 325 20.73 12.68 -13.04
C ALA A 325 19.23 12.33 -13.13
N LEU A 326 18.89 11.30 -13.90
CA LEU A 326 17.52 10.78 -14.03
C LEU A 326 17.17 9.71 -12.98
N SER A 327 18.14 9.26 -12.19
CA SER A 327 17.98 8.24 -11.17
C SER A 327 17.75 8.85 -9.78
N VAL A 328 16.95 8.18 -8.95
CA VAL A 328 16.93 8.41 -7.50
C VAL A 328 18.02 7.56 -6.85
N GLY A 329 18.11 6.29 -7.25
CA GLY A 329 19.15 5.37 -6.78
C GLY A 329 20.39 5.35 -7.69
N PRO A 330 21.33 4.42 -7.46
CA PRO A 330 22.46 4.20 -8.36
C PRO A 330 21.98 3.77 -9.76
N THR A 331 22.76 4.09 -10.78
CA THR A 331 22.45 3.58 -12.12
C THR A 331 22.64 2.07 -12.16
N LEU A 332 21.83 1.38 -12.96
CA LEU A 332 21.97 -0.07 -13.04
C LEU A 332 23.30 -0.51 -13.65
N LYS A 333 23.89 0.29 -14.55
CA LYS A 333 25.24 0.02 -15.06
C LYS A 333 26.32 0.10 -13.98
N GLU A 334 26.23 1.05 -13.04
CA GLU A 334 27.12 1.11 -11.87
C GLU A 334 26.96 -0.15 -11.01
N ILE A 335 25.72 -0.54 -10.73
CA ILE A 335 25.39 -1.74 -9.93
C ILE A 335 25.89 -3.02 -10.60
N SER A 336 25.69 -3.18 -11.90
CA SER A 336 26.12 -4.38 -12.63
C SER A 336 27.63 -4.51 -12.74
N LYS A 337 28.37 -3.39 -12.69
CA LYS A 337 29.84 -3.40 -12.58
C LYS A 337 30.32 -3.69 -11.16
N LYS A 338 29.56 -3.29 -10.14
CA LYS A 338 29.89 -3.49 -8.72
C LYS A 338 29.62 -4.93 -8.29
N TYR A 339 28.52 -5.52 -8.73
CA TYR A 339 28.06 -6.85 -8.35
C TYR A 339 28.11 -7.79 -9.55
N LEU A 340 29.22 -8.52 -9.67
CA LEU A 340 29.51 -9.38 -10.83
C LEU A 340 28.74 -10.71 -10.80
N HIS A 341 28.32 -11.14 -9.61
CA HIS A 341 27.59 -12.39 -9.42
C HIS A 341 26.09 -12.12 -9.22
N GLU A 342 25.26 -12.90 -9.90
CA GLU A 342 23.79 -12.78 -9.85
C GLU A 342 23.24 -12.98 -8.44
N SER A 343 23.86 -13.88 -7.66
CA SER A 343 23.48 -14.13 -6.27
C SER A 343 23.65 -12.90 -5.39
N GLU A 344 24.75 -12.16 -5.55
CA GLU A 344 25.03 -10.94 -4.79
C GLU A 344 24.08 -9.81 -5.19
N MET A 345 23.84 -9.65 -6.51
CA MET A 345 22.88 -8.67 -7.02
C MET A 345 21.46 -8.97 -6.54
N LEU A 346 21.02 -10.23 -6.63
CA LEU A 346 19.71 -10.66 -6.15
C LEU A 346 19.59 -10.41 -4.64
N GLN A 347 20.62 -10.70 -3.85
CA GLN A 347 20.61 -10.44 -2.41
C GLN A 347 20.34 -8.95 -2.10
N HIS A 348 20.97 -8.03 -2.84
CA HIS A 348 20.71 -6.59 -2.68
C HIS A 348 19.30 -6.17 -3.13
N ILE A 349 18.72 -6.83 -4.14
CA ILE A 349 17.33 -6.60 -4.54
C ILE A 349 16.35 -7.11 -3.47
N LEU A 350 16.64 -8.27 -2.87
CA LEU A 350 15.81 -8.88 -1.82
C LEU A 350 15.93 -8.15 -0.47
N GLN A 351 17.09 -7.55 -0.20
CA GLN A 351 17.37 -6.83 1.04
C GLN A 351 17.97 -5.45 0.74
N PRO A 352 17.16 -4.48 0.25
CA PRO A 352 17.66 -3.17 -0.16
C PRO A 352 18.33 -2.37 0.95
N SER A 353 18.01 -2.67 2.22
CA SER A 353 18.61 -2.04 3.40
C SER A 353 19.86 -2.78 3.93
N LEU A 354 20.31 -3.86 3.28
CA LEU A 354 21.47 -4.66 3.73
C LEU A 354 22.75 -3.83 3.81
N LYS A 355 22.99 -3.02 2.78
CA LYS A 355 24.14 -2.11 2.71
C LYS A 355 23.76 -0.92 1.83
N VAL A 356 23.63 0.24 2.45
CA VAL A 356 23.27 1.49 1.76
C VAL A 356 24.52 2.37 1.70
N ASP A 357 24.99 2.67 0.49
CA ASP A 357 26.09 3.63 0.30
C ASP A 357 25.63 5.02 0.81
N GLU A 358 26.53 5.77 1.44
CA GLU A 358 26.18 7.00 2.15
C GLU A 358 25.45 8.04 1.29
N LYS A 359 25.80 8.14 0.00
CA LYS A 359 25.15 9.03 -0.97
C LYS A 359 23.68 8.67 -1.27
N PHE A 360 23.24 7.46 -0.93
CA PHE A 360 21.86 6.99 -1.10
C PHE A 360 21.16 6.72 0.24
N ALA A 361 21.74 7.14 1.36
CA ALA A 361 21.09 7.05 2.65
C ALA A 361 19.85 7.96 2.67
N ALA A 362 18.69 7.40 3.01
CA ALA A 362 17.49 8.18 3.19
C ALA A 362 17.58 9.02 4.47
N TRP A 363 17.00 10.20 4.44
CA TRP A 363 16.89 11.13 5.57
C TRP A 363 15.43 11.45 5.82
N ALA A 364 15.05 11.47 7.10
CA ALA A 364 13.80 12.02 7.57
C ALA A 364 14.05 13.40 8.17
N VAL A 365 13.43 14.43 7.62
CA VAL A 365 13.44 15.81 8.12
C VAL A 365 12.07 16.08 8.75
N VAL A 366 12.06 16.34 10.05
CA VAL A 366 10.90 16.82 10.78
C VAL A 366 10.96 18.33 10.81
N THR A 367 9.89 18.99 10.37
CA THR A 367 9.77 20.44 10.41
C THR A 367 9.04 20.90 11.67
N ILE A 368 9.24 22.16 12.07
CA ILE A 368 8.62 22.76 13.26
C ILE A 368 7.07 22.75 13.16
N ASP A 369 6.52 22.81 11.95
CA ASP A 369 5.08 22.66 11.71
C ASP A 369 4.61 21.19 11.69
N GLY A 370 5.46 20.26 12.13
CA GLY A 370 5.15 18.85 12.35
C GLY A 370 5.15 17.98 11.09
N LYS A 371 5.56 18.51 9.93
CA LYS A 371 5.67 17.71 8.70
C LYS A 371 6.90 16.83 8.78
N VAL A 372 6.77 15.60 8.31
CA VAL A 372 7.91 14.71 8.10
C VAL A 372 8.14 14.58 6.60
N LEU A 373 9.37 14.82 6.17
CA LEU A 373 9.80 14.78 4.78
C LEU A 373 10.89 13.73 4.66
N THR A 374 10.72 12.78 3.76
CA THR A 374 11.67 11.68 3.55
C THR A 374 12.24 11.73 2.15
N GLY A 375 13.57 11.64 2.02
CA GLY A 375 14.26 11.65 0.73
C GLY A 375 15.76 11.45 0.86
N LEU A 376 16.47 11.48 -0.27
CA LEU A 376 17.94 11.49 -0.29
C LEU A 376 18.45 12.91 -0.06
N LEU A 377 19.51 13.05 0.73
CA LEU A 377 20.09 14.37 1.00
C LEU A 377 20.90 14.84 -0.23
N GLU A 378 20.39 15.84 -0.93
CA GLU A 378 21.07 16.46 -2.07
C GLU A 378 21.96 17.61 -1.63
N LYS A 379 21.49 18.41 -0.67
CA LYS A 379 22.19 19.59 -0.20
C LYS A 379 21.81 19.90 1.24
N GLN A 380 22.81 20.25 2.05
CA GLN A 380 22.62 20.81 3.37
C GLN A 380 23.56 22.01 3.54
N THR A 381 22.99 23.14 3.93
CA THR A 381 23.73 24.38 4.24
C THR A 381 23.21 24.96 5.55
N ASP A 382 23.79 26.08 5.97
CA ASP A 382 23.34 26.81 7.16
C ASP A 382 21.93 27.42 6.98
N THR A 383 21.45 27.57 5.74
CA THR A 383 20.16 28.21 5.43
C THR A 383 19.08 27.24 4.94
N GLU A 384 19.46 26.12 4.34
CA GLU A 384 18.50 25.19 3.72
C GLU A 384 18.96 23.72 3.76
N VAL A 385 17.97 22.83 3.72
CA VAL A 385 18.09 21.40 3.48
C VAL A 385 17.29 21.07 2.22
N VAL A 386 17.91 20.37 1.26
CA VAL A 386 17.28 19.91 0.03
C VAL A 386 17.28 18.38 0.00
N LEU A 387 16.09 17.82 -0.10
CA LEU A 387 15.88 16.38 -0.24
C LEU A 387 15.40 16.05 -1.64
N ARG A 388 15.90 14.97 -2.24
CA ARG A 388 15.29 14.33 -3.42
C ARG A 388 14.31 13.26 -2.95
N ALA A 389 13.03 13.48 -3.17
CA ALA A 389 11.98 12.51 -2.86
C ALA A 389 11.97 11.34 -3.85
N ALA A 390 11.26 10.27 -3.50
CA ALA A 390 11.18 9.05 -4.32
C ALA A 390 10.52 9.27 -5.70
N ASP A 391 9.71 10.32 -5.84
CA ASP A 391 9.12 10.75 -7.12
C ASP A 391 10.05 11.63 -7.98
N ARG A 392 11.31 11.80 -7.55
CA ARG A 392 12.36 12.66 -8.12
C ARG A 392 12.20 14.16 -7.86
N GLN A 393 11.19 14.60 -7.11
CA GLN A 393 11.04 16.01 -6.78
C GLN A 393 12.10 16.46 -5.76
N LEU A 394 12.59 17.68 -5.93
CA LEU A 394 13.43 18.34 -4.94
C LEU A 394 12.55 19.10 -3.96
N VAL A 395 12.65 18.74 -2.67
CA VAL A 395 11.97 19.41 -1.58
C VAL A 395 13.00 20.24 -0.83
N THR A 396 12.83 21.56 -0.85
CA THR A 396 13.68 22.50 -0.11
C THR A 396 12.99 22.94 1.16
N VAL A 397 13.70 22.86 2.27
CA VAL A 397 13.24 23.26 3.61
C VAL A 397 14.23 24.27 4.16
N ALA A 398 13.76 25.42 4.64
CA ALA A 398 14.65 26.35 5.31
C ALA A 398 15.19 25.71 6.59
N LYS A 399 16.48 25.86 6.86
CA LYS A 399 17.14 25.21 8.01
C LYS A 399 16.51 25.61 9.34
N LYS A 400 16.02 26.84 9.43
CA LYS A 400 15.26 27.37 10.59
C LYS A 400 13.92 26.68 10.83
N ASP A 401 13.35 26.03 9.81
CA ASP A 401 12.07 25.33 9.90
C ASP A 401 12.27 23.83 10.17
N VAL A 402 13.51 23.36 10.26
CA VAL A 402 13.87 21.97 10.61
C VAL A 402 13.93 21.83 12.13
N GLU A 403 13.05 21.00 12.69
CA GLU A 403 13.05 20.61 14.10
C GLU A 403 14.08 19.51 14.35
N GLU A 404 14.03 18.44 13.55
CA GLU A 404 14.89 17.27 13.69
C GLU A 404 15.27 16.72 12.32
N MET A 405 16.46 16.13 12.22
CA MET A 405 16.88 15.43 11.01
C MET A 405 17.59 14.14 11.36
N GLN A 406 17.07 13.02 10.87
CA GLN A 406 17.54 11.69 11.20
C GLN A 406 17.92 10.92 9.93
N LYS A 407 19.11 10.31 9.95
CA LYS A 407 19.52 9.35 8.91
C LYS A 407 18.77 8.05 9.12
N SER A 408 18.06 7.59 8.11
CA SER A 408 17.29 6.35 8.13
C SER A 408 18.21 5.13 8.07
N ALA A 409 17.91 4.11 8.86
CA ALA A 409 18.51 2.79 8.73
C ALA A 409 17.94 1.97 7.55
N ARG A 410 16.89 2.46 6.90
CA ARG A 410 16.23 1.83 5.75
C ARG A 410 16.49 2.59 4.46
N SER A 411 16.63 1.84 3.37
CA SER A 411 16.72 2.35 2.00
C SER A 411 15.39 2.96 1.54
N LEU A 412 15.45 3.88 0.58
CA LEU A 412 14.26 4.31 -0.18
C LEU A 412 13.78 3.24 -1.17
N MET A 413 14.65 2.30 -1.58
CA MET A 413 14.24 1.19 -2.42
C MET A 413 13.29 0.27 -1.62
N PRO A 414 12.06 0.04 -2.11
CA PRO A 414 11.08 -0.78 -1.38
C PRO A 414 11.47 -2.24 -1.28
N ASP A 415 11.07 -2.91 -0.20
CA ASP A 415 11.16 -4.37 -0.08
C ASP A 415 10.12 -5.07 -0.97
N GLY A 416 10.47 -6.25 -1.49
CA GLY A 416 9.55 -7.12 -2.22
C GLY A 416 9.24 -6.67 -3.65
N VAL A 417 10.12 -5.90 -4.29
CA VAL A 417 9.97 -5.43 -5.68
C VAL A 417 9.80 -6.55 -6.72
N LEU A 418 10.21 -7.78 -6.39
CA LEU A 418 10.05 -8.96 -7.26
C LEU A 418 8.76 -9.76 -6.98
N ALA A 419 7.93 -9.35 -6.01
CA ALA A 419 6.85 -10.17 -5.50
C ALA A 419 5.76 -10.53 -6.53
N ASP A 420 5.58 -9.67 -7.53
CA ASP A 420 4.58 -9.86 -8.60
C ASP A 420 5.13 -10.61 -9.81
N LEU A 421 6.43 -10.89 -9.82
CA LEU A 421 7.11 -11.65 -10.88
C LEU A 421 7.06 -13.15 -10.59
N THR A 422 7.05 -13.96 -11.64
CA THR A 422 7.42 -15.37 -11.55
C THR A 422 8.92 -15.53 -11.38
N ALA A 423 9.35 -16.75 -11.02
CA ALA A 423 10.76 -17.12 -10.96
C ALA A 423 11.51 -16.83 -12.27
N ALA A 424 10.94 -17.25 -13.40
CA ALA A 424 11.51 -17.01 -14.72
C ALA A 424 11.57 -15.51 -15.08
N GLU A 425 10.50 -14.76 -14.78
CA GLU A 425 10.48 -13.31 -15.00
C GLU A 425 11.54 -12.57 -14.18
N ALA A 426 11.77 -12.97 -12.92
CA ALA A 426 12.82 -12.40 -12.09
C ALA A 426 14.23 -12.77 -12.60
N ALA A 427 14.42 -13.99 -13.09
CA ALA A 427 15.69 -14.43 -13.67
C ALA A 427 16.00 -13.68 -14.99
N ASP A 428 14.99 -13.52 -15.84
CA ASP A 428 15.08 -12.68 -17.05
C ASP A 428 15.49 -11.25 -16.69
N LEU A 429 14.82 -10.63 -15.70
CA LEU A 429 15.16 -9.29 -15.21
C LEU A 429 16.61 -9.22 -14.71
N LEU A 430 17.04 -10.20 -13.92
CA LEU A 430 18.40 -10.27 -13.39
C LEU A 430 19.45 -10.38 -14.51
N ALA A 431 19.18 -11.21 -15.52
CA ALA A 431 20.02 -11.34 -16.71
C ALA A 431 20.12 -10.02 -17.49
N TYR A 432 19.01 -9.28 -17.62
CA TYR A 432 19.03 -7.95 -18.24
C TYR A 432 19.90 -6.97 -17.45
N VAL A 433 19.70 -6.85 -16.14
CA VAL A 433 20.50 -5.94 -15.31
C VAL A 433 21.99 -6.27 -15.44
N LYS A 434 22.36 -7.55 -15.33
CA LYS A 434 23.74 -8.02 -15.50
C LYS A 434 24.33 -7.64 -16.87
N SER A 435 23.57 -7.78 -17.95
CA SER A 435 24.01 -7.43 -19.31
C SER A 435 24.41 -5.96 -19.48
N LEU A 436 23.92 -5.06 -18.61
CA LEU A 436 24.27 -3.63 -18.66
C LEU A 436 25.74 -3.35 -18.32
N ALA A 437 26.45 -4.31 -17.70
CA ALA A 437 27.88 -4.19 -17.44
C ALA A 437 28.71 -4.23 -18.74
N GLU A 438 28.20 -4.90 -19.78
CA GLU A 438 28.88 -5.04 -21.06
C GLU A 438 28.72 -3.77 -21.92
N PRO A 439 29.72 -3.39 -22.73
CA PRO A 439 29.55 -2.33 -23.73
C PRO A 439 28.45 -2.74 -24.72
N ALA A 440 27.57 -1.78 -25.07
CA ALA A 440 26.53 -2.02 -26.07
C ALA A 440 27.18 -2.53 -27.37
N LYS A 441 26.75 -3.72 -27.84
CA LYS A 441 27.17 -4.28 -29.12
C LYS A 441 26.52 -3.54 -30.28
#